data_AF-A0A1Y2F5D6-F1
#
_entry.id   AF-A0A1Y2F5D6-F1
#
_cell.length_a   1.000
_cell.length_b   1.000
_cell.length_c   1.000
_cell.angle_alpha   90.00
_cell.angle_beta   90.00
_cell.angle_gamma   90.00
#
_symmetry.space_group_name_H-M   'P 1'
#
loop_
_entity.id
_entity.type
_entity.pdbx_description
1 polymer ?
#
loop_
_entity_poly.entity_id
_entity_poly.type
_entity_poly.pdbx_seq_one_letter_code
_entity_poly.pdbx_strand_id
1 'polypeptide(L)'
;MDSDYLKETVGPILSEAIGNLALYGFSQNRDPIVYVANYMLHHKNTQKIIKEDLEKEKEIKDMFDKYDKKMKNFDIIKKQNFEELKLATQKRLQKVELDLLREKEELENEKLKKAKEEEEQQNQQQEQDQEQDPEQGEGQTEGQTEGNPVENNTEKQGSKEEEEEEEEEEEEEEEEEE
;
A
#
# COMPACT_ATOMS: atom_id res chain seq x y z
N MET A 1 -76.45 -14.88 -6.05
CA MET A 1 -75.27 -15.74 -6.14
C MET A 1 -74.15 -14.94 -6.78
N ASP A 2 -73.11 -14.71 -6.00
CA ASP A 2 -71.72 -14.95 -6.40
C ASP A 2 -71.03 -14.09 -7.47
N SER A 3 -71.66 -13.08 -8.09
CA SER A 3 -70.95 -12.18 -9.03
C SER A 3 -69.72 -11.54 -8.40
N ASP A 4 -69.90 -10.93 -7.23
CA ASP A 4 -68.82 -10.15 -6.60
C ASP A 4 -67.77 -11.09 -6.01
N TYR A 5 -68.20 -12.23 -5.46
CA TYR A 5 -67.31 -13.30 -5.03
C TYR A 5 -66.45 -13.86 -6.20
N LEU A 6 -67.04 -14.07 -7.37
CA LEU A 6 -66.30 -14.54 -8.56
C LEU A 6 -65.35 -13.47 -9.09
N LYS A 7 -65.77 -12.20 -9.10
CA LYS A 7 -64.91 -11.08 -9.50
C LYS A 7 -63.71 -10.94 -8.58
N GLU A 8 -63.87 -11.15 -7.27
CA GLU A 8 -62.77 -11.06 -6.31
C GLU A 8 -61.85 -12.29 -6.33
N THR A 9 -62.42 -13.50 -6.49
CA THR A 9 -61.63 -14.73 -6.36
C THR A 9 -60.94 -15.17 -7.65
N VAL A 10 -61.66 -15.15 -8.78
CA VAL A 10 -61.16 -15.67 -10.07
C VAL A 10 -61.05 -14.59 -11.14
N GLY A 11 -61.66 -13.42 -10.94
CA GLY A 11 -61.62 -12.30 -11.87
C GLY A 11 -60.20 -11.91 -12.31
N PRO A 12 -59.26 -11.62 -11.38
CA PRO A 12 -57.92 -11.17 -11.74
C PRO A 12 -57.17 -12.18 -12.61
N ILE A 13 -57.14 -13.45 -12.19
CA ILE A 13 -56.43 -14.52 -12.92
C ILE A 13 -57.07 -14.83 -14.28
N LEU A 14 -58.40 -14.77 -14.39
CA LEU A 14 -59.09 -14.95 -15.68
C LEU A 14 -58.81 -13.79 -16.62
N SER A 15 -58.83 -12.55 -16.13
CA SER A 15 -58.49 -11.38 -16.94
C SER A 15 -57.04 -11.43 -17.44
N GLU A 16 -56.11 -11.85 -16.59
CA GLU A 16 -54.69 -12.02 -16.96
C GLU A 16 -54.50 -13.14 -17.99
N ALA A 17 -55.19 -14.28 -17.82
CA ALA A 17 -55.15 -15.40 -18.76
C ALA A 17 -55.70 -15.02 -20.14
N ILE A 18 -56.82 -14.29 -20.18
CA ILE A 18 -57.43 -13.81 -21.43
C ILE A 18 -56.52 -12.76 -22.09
N GLY A 19 -55.90 -11.86 -21.31
CA GLY A 19 -54.92 -10.91 -21.81
C GLY A 19 -53.72 -11.60 -22.44
N ASN A 20 -53.15 -12.61 -21.77
CA ASN A 20 -52.05 -13.42 -22.31
C ASN A 20 -52.45 -14.19 -23.58
N LEU A 21 -53.66 -14.75 -23.62
CA LEU A 21 -54.20 -15.40 -24.81
C LEU A 21 -54.30 -14.40 -25.98
N ALA A 22 -54.75 -13.17 -25.73
CA ALA A 22 -54.86 -12.13 -26.75
C ALA A 22 -53.51 -11.73 -27.34
N LEU A 23 -52.47 -11.68 -26.51
CA LEU A 23 -51.11 -11.31 -26.92
C LEU A 23 -50.36 -12.45 -27.60
N TYR A 24 -50.47 -13.67 -27.09
CA TYR A 24 -49.58 -14.79 -27.46
C TYR A 24 -50.30 -16.05 -27.95
N GLY A 25 -51.58 -16.21 -27.64
CA GLY A 25 -52.32 -17.46 -27.86
C GLY A 25 -52.91 -17.60 -29.27
N PHE A 26 -53.47 -16.52 -29.82
CA PHE A 26 -54.10 -16.55 -31.15
C PHE A 26 -53.10 -16.74 -32.29
N SER A 27 -51.86 -16.29 -32.13
CA SER A 27 -50.79 -16.48 -33.11
C SER A 27 -50.32 -17.94 -33.21
N GLN A 28 -50.64 -18.78 -32.22
CA GLN A 28 -50.18 -20.17 -32.15
C GLN A 28 -51.25 -21.21 -32.52
N ASN A 29 -52.41 -20.81 -33.04
CA ASN A 29 -53.54 -21.71 -33.35
C ASN A 29 -53.89 -22.68 -32.19
N ARG A 30 -53.74 -22.22 -30.94
CA ARG A 30 -54.10 -23.02 -29.76
C ARG A 30 -55.58 -22.89 -29.46
N ASP A 31 -56.19 -23.96 -28.96
CA ASP A 31 -57.54 -23.90 -28.42
C ASP A 31 -57.57 -22.91 -27.24
N PRO A 32 -58.36 -21.81 -27.34
CA PRO A 32 -58.47 -20.78 -26.30
C PRO A 32 -58.84 -21.33 -24.93
N ILE A 33 -59.71 -22.33 -24.87
CA ILE A 33 -60.22 -22.89 -23.61
C ILE A 33 -59.10 -23.68 -22.94
N VAL A 34 -58.41 -24.53 -23.71
CA VAL A 34 -57.29 -25.34 -23.22
C VAL A 34 -56.13 -24.44 -22.76
N TYR A 35 -55.86 -23.35 -23.49
CA TYR A 35 -54.83 -22.39 -23.12
C TYR A 35 -55.12 -21.73 -21.77
N VAL A 36 -56.34 -21.18 -21.60
CA VAL A 36 -56.73 -20.52 -20.34
C VAL A 36 -56.74 -21.50 -19.17
N ALA A 37 -57.23 -22.73 -19.37
CA ALA A 37 -57.21 -23.77 -18.34
C ALA A 37 -55.77 -24.12 -17.89
N ASN A 38 -54.86 -24.32 -18.85
CA ASN A 38 -53.45 -24.59 -18.55
C ASN A 38 -52.77 -23.41 -17.86
N TYR A 39 -53.07 -22.18 -18.30
CA TYR A 39 -52.56 -20.97 -17.65
C TYR A 39 -52.98 -20.92 -16.18
N MET A 40 -54.27 -21.11 -15.89
CA MET A 40 -54.80 -21.08 -14.54
C MET A 40 -54.23 -22.21 -13.65
N LEU A 41 -53.98 -23.39 -14.23
CA LEU A 41 -53.39 -24.52 -13.53
C LEU A 41 -51.97 -24.23 -13.05
N HIS A 42 -51.16 -23.57 -13.88
CA HIS A 42 -49.75 -23.29 -13.58
C HIS A 42 -49.52 -21.95 -12.88
N HIS A 43 -50.48 -21.04 -12.91
CA HIS A 43 -50.37 -19.69 -12.37
C HIS A 43 -49.82 -19.64 -10.93
N LYS A 44 -50.31 -20.49 -10.03
CA LYS A 44 -49.83 -20.50 -8.63
C LYS A 44 -48.34 -20.84 -8.52
N ASN A 45 -47.87 -21.78 -9.33
CA ASN A 45 -46.45 -22.16 -9.33
C ASN A 45 -45.61 -21.06 -9.95
N THR A 46 -46.07 -20.45 -11.04
CA THR A 46 -45.40 -19.30 -11.67
C THR A 46 -45.29 -18.12 -10.72
N GLN A 47 -46.37 -17.77 -10.00
CA GLN A 47 -46.35 -16.69 -9.00
C GLN A 47 -45.37 -16.98 -7.86
N LYS A 48 -45.27 -18.24 -7.44
CA LYS A 48 -44.29 -18.65 -6.42
C LYS A 48 -42.86 -18.44 -6.92
N ILE A 49 -42.56 -18.87 -8.14
CA ILE A 49 -41.23 -18.71 -8.75
C ILE A 49 -40.88 -17.22 -8.91
N ILE A 50 -41.81 -16.41 -9.45
CA ILE A 50 -41.61 -14.96 -9.59
C ILE A 50 -41.29 -14.33 -8.24
N LYS A 51 -41.99 -14.73 -7.17
CA LYS A 51 -41.74 -14.21 -5.83
C LYS A 51 -40.37 -14.63 -5.30
N GLU A 52 -39.97 -15.88 -5.49
CA GLU A 52 -38.64 -16.38 -5.10
C GLU A 52 -37.54 -15.63 -5.87
N ASP A 53 -37.73 -15.35 -7.15
CA ASP A 53 -36.76 -14.61 -7.96
C ASP A 53 -36.63 -13.14 -7.52
N LEU A 54 -37.76 -12.48 -7.20
CA LEU A 54 -37.75 -11.13 -6.61
C LEU A 54 -37.07 -11.09 -5.23
N GLU A 55 -37.27 -12.14 -4.42
CA GLU A 55 -36.59 -12.28 -3.13
C GLU A 55 -35.07 -12.44 -3.32
N LYS A 56 -34.62 -13.28 -4.26
CA LYS A 56 -33.20 -13.41 -4.61
C LYS A 56 -32.59 -12.12 -5.14
N GLU A 57 -33.30 -11.40 -6.02
CA GLU A 57 -32.82 -10.12 -6.55
C GLU A 57 -32.60 -9.11 -5.42
N LYS A 58 -33.52 -9.08 -4.44
CA LYS A 58 -33.38 -8.26 -3.25
C LYS A 58 -32.18 -8.67 -2.39
N GLU A 59 -31.97 -9.97 -2.17
CA GLU A 59 -30.81 -10.48 -1.44
C GLU A 59 -29.48 -10.10 -2.11
N ILE A 60 -29.41 -10.22 -3.44
CA ILE A 60 -28.23 -9.82 -4.23
C ILE A 60 -27.97 -8.33 -4.06
N LYS A 61 -29.01 -7.51 -4.17
CA LYS A 61 -28.89 -6.06 -3.98
C LYS A 61 -28.39 -5.71 -2.58
N ASP A 62 -28.92 -6.35 -1.54
CA ASP A 62 -28.48 -6.17 -0.17
C ASP A 62 -27.00 -6.60 0.04
N MET A 63 -26.54 -7.60 -0.70
CA MET A 63 -25.13 -8.04 -0.68
C MET A 63 -24.20 -7.00 -1.31
N PHE A 64 -24.57 -6.44 -2.47
CA PHE A 64 -23.82 -5.35 -3.10
C PHE A 64 -23.76 -4.12 -2.19
N ASP A 65 -24.88 -3.71 -1.59
CA ASP A 65 -24.92 -2.58 -0.66
C ASP A 65 -24.00 -2.79 0.56
N LYS A 66 -23.91 -4.03 1.06
CA LYS A 66 -22.99 -4.38 2.16
C LYS A 66 -21.53 -4.36 1.69
N TYR A 67 -21.25 -4.86 0.50
CA TYR A 67 -19.91 -4.85 -0.08
C TYR A 67 -19.40 -3.42 -0.27
N ASP A 68 -20.20 -2.54 -0.87
CA ASP A 68 -19.87 -1.13 -1.07
C ASP A 68 -19.58 -0.41 0.24
N LYS A 69 -20.36 -0.69 1.29
CA LYS A 69 -20.12 -0.14 2.63
C LYS A 69 -18.79 -0.63 3.20
N LYS A 70 -18.47 -1.91 3.04
CA LYS A 70 -17.18 -2.47 3.50
C LYS A 70 -16.02 -1.85 2.74
N MET A 71 -16.12 -1.69 1.43
CA MET A 71 -15.09 -1.09 0.59
C MET A 71 -14.84 0.36 0.98
N LYS A 72 -15.90 1.16 1.17
CA LYS A 72 -15.78 2.55 1.65
C LYS A 72 -15.10 2.63 3.03
N ASN A 73 -15.46 1.74 3.95
CA ASN A 73 -14.82 1.69 5.26
C ASN A 73 -13.35 1.28 5.17
N PHE A 74 -13.03 0.32 4.31
CA PHE A 74 -11.65 -0.10 4.06
C PHE A 74 -10.80 1.06 3.53
N ASP A 75 -11.32 1.84 2.58
CA ASP A 75 -10.62 3.01 2.04
C ASP A 75 -10.38 4.09 3.10
N ILE A 76 -11.34 4.31 3.99
CA ILE A 76 -11.19 5.24 5.11
C ILE A 76 -10.07 4.77 6.05
N ILE A 77 -10.09 3.50 6.45
CA ILE A 77 -9.07 2.92 7.34
C ILE A 77 -7.69 2.97 6.67
N LYS A 78 -7.60 2.63 5.38
CA LYS A 78 -6.34 2.68 4.61
C LYS A 78 -5.76 4.08 4.61
N LYS A 79 -6.58 5.11 4.38
CA LYS A 79 -6.14 6.52 4.43
C LYS A 79 -5.66 6.92 5.81
N GLN A 80 -6.41 6.57 6.86
CA GLN A 80 -6.03 6.86 8.24
C GLN A 80 -4.69 6.20 8.61
N ASN A 81 -4.54 4.91 8.31
CA ASN A 81 -3.29 4.18 8.58
C ASN A 81 -2.10 4.78 7.82
N PHE A 82 -2.31 5.22 6.57
CA PHE A 82 -1.26 5.86 5.80
C PHE A 82 -0.85 7.23 6.38
N GLU A 83 -1.82 8.04 6.82
CA GLU A 83 -1.54 9.32 7.49
C GLU A 83 -0.80 9.13 8.82
N GLU A 84 -1.22 8.16 9.62
CA GLU A 84 -0.55 7.80 10.88
C GLU A 84 0.89 7.34 10.63
N LEU A 85 1.10 6.47 9.63
CA LEU A 85 2.42 6.00 9.25
C LEU A 85 3.31 7.15 8.78
N LYS A 86 2.79 8.02 7.90
CA LYS A 86 3.51 9.20 7.42
C LYS A 86 3.98 10.08 8.58
N LEU A 87 3.10 10.34 9.55
CA LEU A 87 3.41 11.15 10.71
C LEU A 87 4.43 10.48 11.64
N ALA A 88 4.33 9.15 11.83
CA ALA A 88 5.30 8.40 12.61
C ALA A 88 6.70 8.41 11.97
N THR A 89 6.78 8.23 10.66
CA THR A 89 8.04 8.27 9.90
C THR A 89 8.67 9.65 9.94
N GLN A 90 7.88 10.72 9.77
CA GLN A 90 8.37 12.09 9.87
C GLN A 90 8.94 12.41 11.26
N LYS A 91 8.25 12.00 12.33
CA LYS A 91 8.75 12.15 13.71
C LYS A 91 10.06 11.39 13.93
N ARG A 92 10.17 10.18 13.38
CA ARG A 92 11.39 9.37 13.50
C ARG A 92 12.56 10.02 12.75
N LEU A 93 12.31 10.54 11.55
CA LEU A 93 13.31 11.26 10.76
C LEU A 93 13.83 12.49 11.51
N GLN A 94 12.92 13.33 12.04
CA GLN A 94 13.30 14.50 12.83
C GLN A 94 14.13 14.15 14.07
N LYS A 95 13.82 13.03 14.72
CA LYS A 95 14.61 12.54 15.85
C LYS A 95 16.03 12.16 15.41
N VAL A 96 16.16 11.42 14.31
CA VAL A 96 17.47 11.05 13.75
C VAL A 96 18.28 12.28 13.36
N GLU A 97 17.65 13.28 12.74
CA GLU A 97 18.30 14.55 12.39
C GLU A 97 18.82 15.29 13.62
N LEU A 98 18.04 15.35 14.70
CA LEU A 98 18.47 15.97 15.97
C LEU A 98 19.59 15.18 16.64
N ASP A 99 19.52 13.85 16.64
CA ASP A 99 20.56 12.99 17.22
C ASP A 99 21.89 13.17 16.46
N LEU A 100 21.84 13.27 15.11
CA LEU A 100 23.02 13.56 14.28
C LEU A 100 23.62 14.95 14.53
N LEU A 101 22.79 15.97 14.75
CA LEU A 101 23.27 17.31 15.09
C LEU A 101 24.00 17.34 16.43
N ARG A 102 23.44 16.64 17.44
CA ARG A 102 24.07 16.50 18.74
C ARG A 102 25.41 15.76 18.63
N GLU A 103 25.47 14.67 17.89
CA GLU A 103 26.72 13.90 17.70
C GLU A 103 27.81 14.76 17.02
N LYS A 104 27.43 15.59 16.03
CA LYS A 104 28.35 16.54 15.40
C LYS A 104 28.88 17.58 16.39
N GLU A 105 28.01 18.16 17.22
CA GLU A 105 28.41 19.14 18.25
C GLU A 105 29.32 18.51 19.30
N GLU A 106 29.04 17.27 19.72
CA GLU A 106 29.90 16.52 20.65
C GLU A 106 31.29 16.25 20.04
N LEU A 107 31.35 15.86 18.76
CA LEU A 107 32.61 15.67 18.03
C LEU A 107 33.40 16.97 17.87
N GLU A 108 32.74 18.09 17.58
CA GLU A 108 33.39 19.39 17.47
C GLU A 108 33.94 19.84 18.82
N ASN A 109 33.19 19.65 19.90
CA ASN A 109 33.63 19.92 21.26
C ASN A 109 34.80 19.02 21.69
N GLU A 110 34.82 17.74 21.31
CA GLU A 110 35.94 16.84 21.58
C GLU A 110 37.19 17.26 20.81
N LYS A 111 37.06 17.66 19.54
CA LYS A 111 38.17 18.23 18.76
C LYS A 111 38.72 19.50 19.40
N LEU A 112 37.84 20.39 19.85
CA LEU A 112 38.25 21.64 20.50
C LEU A 112 38.97 21.39 21.82
N LYS A 113 38.55 20.38 22.60
CA LYS A 113 39.23 19.96 23.82
C LYS A 113 40.61 19.39 23.53
N LYS A 114 40.74 18.48 22.55
CA LYS A 114 42.04 17.93 22.15
C LYS A 114 43.00 19.01 21.66
N ALA A 115 42.51 19.96 20.86
CA ALA A 115 43.34 21.08 20.39
C ALA A 115 43.86 21.94 21.55
N LYS A 116 43.03 22.18 22.59
CA LYS A 116 43.47 22.91 23.80
C LYS A 116 44.46 22.12 24.65
N GLU A 117 44.27 20.82 24.78
CA GLU A 117 45.21 19.95 25.50
C GLU A 117 46.56 19.86 24.78
N GLU A 118 46.57 19.83 23.45
CA GLU A 118 47.81 19.89 22.64
C GLU A 118 48.50 21.25 22.76
N GLU A 119 47.76 22.36 22.78
CA GLU A 119 48.31 23.71 22.99
C GLU A 119 48.90 23.87 24.41
N GLU A 120 48.25 23.35 25.44
CA GLU A 120 48.80 23.32 26.81
C GLU A 120 50.07 22.45 26.91
N GLN A 121 50.11 21.30 26.22
CA GLN A 121 51.32 20.47 26.20
C GLN A 121 52.48 21.14 25.45
N GLN A 122 52.21 21.84 24.35
CA GLN A 122 53.24 22.60 23.63
C GLN A 122 53.77 23.78 24.46
N ASN A 123 52.91 24.50 25.17
CA ASN A 123 53.34 25.57 26.07
C ASN A 123 54.17 25.03 27.24
N GLN A 124 53.79 23.89 27.84
CA GLN A 124 54.60 23.26 28.90
C GLN A 124 55.96 22.75 28.41
N GLN A 125 56.05 22.26 27.16
CA GLN A 125 57.33 21.90 26.55
C GLN A 125 58.20 23.13 26.26
N GLN A 126 57.63 24.23 25.77
CA GLN A 126 58.38 25.48 25.59
C GLN A 126 58.86 26.11 26.90
N GLU A 127 58.10 26.00 27.99
CA GLU A 127 58.54 26.45 29.31
C GLU A 127 59.66 25.56 29.87
N GLN A 128 59.66 24.26 29.61
CA GLN A 128 60.77 23.36 29.97
C GLN A 128 62.04 23.60 29.14
N ASP A 129 61.90 23.93 27.86
CA ASP A 129 63.03 24.26 26.98
C ASP A 129 63.63 25.65 27.28
N GLN A 130 62.89 26.57 27.92
CA GLN A 130 63.41 27.86 28.38
C GLN A 130 64.14 27.81 29.74
N GLU A 131 63.95 26.76 30.55
CA GLU A 131 64.67 26.58 31.83
C GLU A 131 66.02 25.85 31.71
N GLN A 132 66.43 25.47 30.49
CA GLN A 132 67.77 24.94 30.24
C GLN A 132 68.54 25.81 29.25
N ASP A 133 69.19 26.85 29.74
CA ASP A 133 70.58 27.10 29.37
C ASP A 133 71.35 27.76 30.52
N PRO A 134 72.58 27.32 30.81
CA PRO A 134 73.64 28.23 30.40
C PRO A 134 74.79 27.54 29.65
N GLU A 135 75.06 28.11 28.49
CA GLU A 135 76.39 28.47 27.99
C GLU A 135 77.29 27.30 27.53
N GLN A 136 77.46 27.20 26.20
CA GLN A 136 78.74 27.44 25.48
C GLN A 136 78.88 26.54 24.25
N GLY A 137 79.41 27.13 23.17
CA GLY A 137 80.38 26.42 22.32
C GLY A 137 80.03 26.32 20.85
N GLU A 138 80.80 27.06 20.05
CA GLU A 138 80.92 27.00 18.59
C GLU A 138 81.19 25.57 18.08
N GLY A 139 80.64 25.20 16.92
CA GLY A 139 81.07 23.98 16.22
C GLY A 139 80.24 23.64 14.99
N GLN A 140 80.87 23.78 13.82
CA GLN A 140 80.38 23.41 12.49
C GLN A 140 79.98 21.93 12.39
N THR A 141 79.08 21.57 11.48
CA THR A 141 79.32 20.54 10.43
C THR A 141 78.15 20.41 9.45
N GLU A 142 78.52 20.35 8.17
CA GLU A 142 77.67 20.04 7.02
C GLU A 142 77.26 18.56 7.01
N GLY A 143 76.13 18.24 6.37
CA GLY A 143 75.76 16.84 6.11
C GLY A 143 74.43 16.68 5.39
N GLN A 144 74.47 16.72 4.05
CA GLN A 144 73.43 16.16 3.18
C GLN A 144 73.23 14.66 3.48
N THR A 145 71.98 14.18 3.39
CA THR A 145 71.71 12.82 2.91
C THR A 145 70.26 12.69 2.46
N GLU A 146 70.07 12.66 1.14
CA GLU A 146 68.92 12.04 0.48
C GLU A 146 69.02 10.52 0.65
N GLY A 147 67.87 9.83 0.72
CA GLY A 147 67.83 8.36 0.63
C GLY A 147 66.57 7.69 1.18
N ASN A 148 65.52 7.64 0.37
CA ASN A 148 64.45 6.62 0.38
C ASN A 148 65.05 5.20 0.14
N PRO A 149 64.29 4.07 0.05
CA PRO A 149 62.89 3.76 0.38
C PRO A 149 62.72 2.38 1.12
N VAL A 150 61.51 1.99 1.55
CA VAL A 150 61.09 0.58 1.56
C VAL A 150 59.60 0.44 1.24
N GLU A 151 59.33 -0.24 0.13
CA GLU A 151 58.04 -0.78 -0.32
C GLU A 151 57.60 -1.96 0.57
N ASN A 152 56.30 -2.15 0.78
CA ASN A 152 55.72 -3.47 0.47
C ASN A 152 54.20 -3.48 0.28
N ASN A 153 53.82 -4.05 -0.87
CA ASN A 153 52.54 -4.55 -1.35
C ASN A 153 51.70 -5.36 -0.34
N THR A 154 50.36 -5.30 -0.44
CA THR A 154 49.46 -6.36 -0.99
C THR A 154 47.99 -5.86 -0.86
N GLU A 155 47.30 -5.55 -1.96
CA GLU A 155 46.45 -6.39 -2.83
C GLU A 155 44.96 -6.51 -2.40
N LYS A 156 44.09 -6.32 -3.42
CA LYS A 156 42.75 -6.92 -3.64
C LYS A 156 41.58 -6.47 -2.76
N GLN A 157 40.34 -6.34 -3.23
CA GLN A 157 39.68 -6.39 -4.55
C GLN A 157 38.20 -6.04 -4.29
N GLY A 158 37.50 -5.51 -5.29
CA GLY A 158 36.07 -5.79 -5.50
C GLY A 158 35.05 -4.81 -4.93
N SER A 159 34.83 -3.68 -5.60
CA SER A 159 33.53 -2.99 -5.59
C SER A 159 32.65 -3.60 -6.68
N LYS A 160 31.71 -4.45 -6.26
CA LYS A 160 30.63 -5.00 -7.10
C LYS A 160 29.42 -4.10 -6.86
N GLU A 161 29.14 -3.21 -7.80
CA GLU A 161 27.84 -2.55 -7.94
C GLU A 161 26.89 -3.60 -8.53
N GLU A 162 25.88 -3.99 -7.76
CA GLU A 162 24.70 -4.71 -8.26
C GLU A 162 23.58 -3.65 -8.29
N GLU A 163 23.28 -3.16 -9.50
CA GLU A 163 22.00 -2.54 -9.83
C GLU A 163 20.97 -3.67 -9.91
N GLU A 164 19.97 -3.64 -9.03
CA GLU A 164 18.81 -4.54 -9.13
C GLU A 164 17.92 -4.08 -10.28
N GLU A 165 17.69 -5.02 -11.20
CA GLU A 165 16.82 -4.94 -12.36
C GLU A 165 15.36 -4.77 -11.93
N GLU A 166 14.66 -3.80 -12.53
CA GLU A 166 13.20 -3.71 -12.50
C GLU A 166 12.63 -4.81 -13.43
N GLU A 167 12.17 -5.92 -12.86
CA GLU A 167 11.31 -6.89 -13.55
C GLU A 167 9.89 -6.29 -13.68
N GLU A 168 9.58 -5.75 -14.87
CA GLU A 168 8.19 -5.60 -15.32
C GLU A 168 7.69 -6.97 -15.78
N GLU A 169 6.94 -7.67 -14.93
CA GLU A 169 6.14 -8.84 -15.37
C GLU A 169 4.89 -8.35 -16.12
N GLU A 170 4.85 -8.68 -17.41
CA GLU A 170 3.68 -8.67 -18.28
C GLU A 170 2.66 -9.71 -17.79
N GLU A 171 1.44 -9.30 -17.47
CA GLU A 171 0.28 -10.21 -17.43
C GLU A 171 -0.57 -9.97 -18.69
N GLU A 172 -0.31 -10.81 -19.70
CA GLU A 172 -1.27 -11.12 -20.77
C GLU A 172 -2.35 -12.05 -20.19
N GLU A 173 -3.59 -11.57 -20.03
CA GLU A 173 -4.75 -12.46 -19.90
C GLU A 173 -5.39 -12.66 -21.29
N GLU A 174 -5.02 -13.77 -21.94
CA GLU A 174 -5.84 -14.42 -22.96
C GLU A 174 -7.01 -15.15 -22.24
N GLU A 175 -8.25 -14.68 -22.41
CA GLU A 175 -9.42 -15.53 -22.20
C GLU A 175 -9.85 -16.13 -23.55
N GLU A 176 -9.56 -17.41 -23.73
CA GLU A 176 -10.24 -18.29 -24.68
C GLU A 176 -11.68 -18.53 -24.19
N GLU A 177 -12.68 -18.14 -25.00
CA GLU A 177 -14.05 -18.62 -24.86
C GLU A 177 -14.22 -19.92 -25.70
N GLU A 178 -14.57 -21.03 -25.03
CA GLU A 178 -15.28 -22.19 -25.61
C GLU A 178 -16.76 -22.21 -25.17
#